data_AF-A0A552I0A7-F1
#
_entry.id   AF-A0A552I0A7-F1
#
_cell.length_a   1.000
_cell.length_b   1.000
_cell.length_c   1.000
_cell.angle_alpha   90.00
_cell.angle_beta   90.00
_cell.angle_gamma   90.00
#
_symmetry.space_group_name_H-M   'P 1'
#
loop_
_entity.id
_entity.type
_entity.pdbx_description
1 polymer ?
#
loop_
_entity_poly.entity_id
_entity_poly.type
_entity_poly.pdbx_seq_one_letter_code
_entity_poly.pdbx_strand_id
1 'polypeptide(L)' 'MLSIDTINENIAQSSLPSLQEIAKLSLSERHKLLRPLIQEMAEDVNNDPELDFFSEIEGEGLENDDD' A
#
# COMPACT_ATOMS: atom_id res chain seq x y z
N MET A 1 4.32 -19.60 -3.26
CA MET A 1 3.02 -19.11 -2.73
C MET A 1 3.00 -19.38 -1.24
N LEU A 2 2.89 -18.33 -0.42
CA LEU A 2 2.68 -18.47 1.03
C LEU A 2 1.22 -18.87 1.27
N SER A 3 0.98 -19.81 2.19
CA SER A 3 -0.38 -20.22 2.57
C SER A 3 -1.07 -19.10 3.36
N ILE A 4 -2.40 -18.98 3.21
CA ILE A 4 -3.20 -18.00 3.97
C ILE A 4 -3.02 -18.16 5.48
N ASP A 5 -2.81 -19.40 5.95
CA ASP A 5 -2.52 -19.69 7.36
C ASP A 5 -1.21 -19.06 7.83
N THR A 6 -0.17 -19.05 6.97
CA THR A 6 1.13 -18.41 7.24
C THR A 6 1.03 -16.89 7.27
N ILE A 7 0.16 -16.30 6.44
CA ILE A 7 -0.12 -14.86 6.45
C ILE A 7 -0.84 -14.47 7.75
N ASN A 8 -1.85 -15.25 8.15
CA ASN A 8 -2.58 -15.02 9.39
C ASN A 8 -1.73 -15.20 10.65
N GLU A 9 -0.82 -16.18 10.66
CA GLU A 9 0.15 -16.35 11.76
C GLU A 9 1.11 -15.15 11.86
N ASN A 10 1.60 -14.64 10.73
CA ASN A 10 2.46 -13.45 10.71
C ASN A 10 1.72 -12.17 11.16
N ILE A 11 0.44 -12.03 10.82
CA ILE A 11 -0.41 -10.93 11.31
C ILE A 11 -0.64 -11.06 12.83
N ALA A 12 -0.89 -12.27 13.32
CA ALA A 12 -1.07 -12.56 14.74
C ALA A 12 0.21 -12.37 15.58
N GLN A 13 1.38 -12.44 14.96
CA GLN A 13 2.68 -12.14 15.58
C GLN A 13 3.11 -10.68 15.40
N SER A 14 2.38 -9.87 14.63
CA SER A 14 2.69 -8.45 14.50
C SER A 14 2.33 -7.73 15.81
N SER A 15 3.31 -7.08 16.44
CA SER A 15 3.12 -6.26 17.64
C SER A 15 2.30 -4.97 17.39
N LEU A 16 1.71 -4.85 16.20
CA LEU A 16 1.00 -3.65 15.79
C LEU A 16 -0.38 -3.62 16.44
N PRO A 17 -0.84 -2.44 16.91
CA PRO A 17 -2.21 -2.29 17.38
C PRO A 17 -3.21 -2.62 16.27
N SER A 18 -4.43 -2.99 16.66
CA SER A 18 -5.52 -3.17 15.68
C SER A 18 -5.81 -1.88 14.92
N LEU A 19 -6.42 -1.98 13.73
CA LEU A 19 -6.81 -0.80 12.94
C LEU A 19 -7.71 0.18 13.73
N GLN A 20 -8.56 -0.36 14.61
CA GLN A 20 -9.44 0.43 15.47
C GLN A 20 -8.66 1.20 16.54
N GLU A 21 -7.56 0.64 17.03
CA GLU A 21 -6.65 1.31 17.96
C GLU A 21 -5.78 2.35 17.24
N ILE A 22 -5.29 2.02 16.05
CA ILE A 22 -4.53 2.96 15.20
C ILE A 22 -5.39 4.18 14.86
N ALA A 23 -6.67 4.00 14.53
CA ALA A 23 -7.57 5.10 14.19
C ALA A 23 -7.79 6.10 15.34
N LYS A 24 -7.54 5.70 16.59
CA LYS A 24 -7.65 6.57 17.77
C LYS A 24 -6.40 7.43 18.00
N LEU A 25 -5.29 7.14 17.33
CA LEU A 25 -4.05 7.88 17.46
C LEU A 25 -4.09 9.22 16.72
N SER A 26 -3.29 10.18 17.16
CA SER A 26 -3.10 11.44 16.43
C SER A 26 -2.50 11.19 15.05
N LEU A 27 -2.67 12.16 14.13
CA LEU A 27 -2.12 12.03 12.78
C LEU A 27 -0.60 11.78 12.77
N SER A 28 0.13 12.48 13.66
CA SER A 28 1.58 12.31 13.80
C SER A 28 1.96 10.90 14.26
N GLU A 29 1.23 10.35 15.24
CA GLU A 29 1.48 8.99 15.74
C GLU A 29 1.14 7.94 14.69
N ARG A 30 0.01 8.09 13.98
CA ARG A 30 -0.34 7.23 12.85
C ARG A 30 0.73 7.25 11.78
N HIS A 31 1.21 8.44 11.40
CA HIS A 31 2.28 8.57 10.41
C HIS A 31 3.55 7.85 10.87
N LYS A 32 4.02 8.07 12.11
CA LYS A 32 5.21 7.38 12.63
C LYS A 32 5.06 5.86 12.62
N LEU A 33 3.91 5.36 13.03
CA LEU A 33 3.62 3.92 13.13
C LEU A 33 3.53 3.26 11.75
N LEU A 34 2.81 3.87 10.80
CA LEU A 34 2.51 3.27 9.50
C LEU A 34 3.60 3.52 8.44
N ARG A 35 4.46 4.53 8.64
CA ARG A 35 5.47 4.93 7.65
C ARG A 35 6.34 3.75 7.15
N PRO A 36 6.90 2.86 7.99
CA PRO A 36 7.73 1.76 7.50
C PRO A 36 6.97 0.83 6.56
N LEU A 37 5.74 0.46 6.90
CA LEU A 37 4.88 -0.41 6.07
C LEU A 37 4.51 0.26 4.74
N ILE A 38 4.18 1.56 4.79
CA ILE A 38 3.87 2.33 3.57
C ILE A 38 5.09 2.42 2.67
N GLN A 39 6.29 2.55 3.24
CA GLN A 39 7.53 2.58 2.45
C GLN A 39 7.82 1.23 1.79
N GLU A 40 7.64 0.12 2.52
CA GLU A 40 7.78 -1.23 1.98
C GLU A 40 6.78 -1.48 0.84
N MET A 41 5.48 -1.17 1.05
CA MET A 41 4.48 -1.29 0.00
C MET A 41 4.78 -0.39 -1.21
N ALA A 42 5.29 0.82 -1.00
CA ALA A 42 5.66 1.71 -2.09
C ALA A 42 6.85 1.17 -2.89
N GLU A 43 7.82 0.54 -2.23
CA GLU A 43 8.95 -0.12 -2.89
C GLU A 43 8.48 -1.32 -3.71
N ASP A 44 7.60 -2.16 -3.17
CA ASP A 44 7.00 -3.28 -3.90
C ASP A 44 6.23 -2.78 -5.14
N VAL A 45 5.36 -1.78 -4.97
CA VAL A 45 4.56 -1.21 -6.06
C VAL A 45 5.44 -0.60 -7.16
N ASN A 46 6.49 0.13 -6.79
CA ASN A 46 7.38 0.78 -7.77
C ASN A 46 8.27 -0.19 -8.53
N ASN A 47 8.44 -1.41 -8.02
CA ASN A 47 9.29 -2.44 -8.64
C ASN A 47 8.47 -3.57 -9.26
N ASP A 48 7.13 -3.47 -9.25
CA ASP A 48 6.25 -4.47 -9.83
C ASP A 48 6.06 -4.21 -11.34
N PRO A 49 6.66 -5.05 -12.21
CA PRO A 49 6.56 -4.88 -13.66
C PRO A 49 5.14 -5.07 -14.21
N GLU A 50 4.22 -5.69 -13.45
CA GLU A 50 2.80 -5.76 -13.86
C GLU A 50 2.09 -4.41 -13.68
N LEU A 51 2.57 -3.56 -12.77
CA LEU A 51 2.02 -2.22 -12.53
C LEU A 51 2.60 -1.16 -13.49
N ASP A 52 3.79 -1.41 -14.06
CA ASP A 52 4.36 -0.60 -15.14
C ASP A 52 3.46 -0.58 -16.39
N PHE A 53 2.65 -1.61 -16.61
CA PHE A 53 1.69 -1.68 -17.73
C PHE A 53 0.70 -0.51 -17.74
N PHE A 54 0.29 0.01 -16.58
CA PHE A 54 -0.61 1.16 -16.52
C PHE A 54 0.10 2.49 -16.81
N SER A 55 1.42 2.57 -16.61
CA SER A 55 2.23 3.74 -16.98
C SER A 55 2.45 3.85 -18.49
N GLU A 56 2.46 2.71 -19.19
CA GLU A 56 2.55 2.66 -20.66
C GLU A 56 1.23 3.06 -21.36
N ILE A 57 0.12 3.17 -20.61
CA ILE A 57 -1.18 3.67 -21.10
C ILE A 57 -1.28 5.21 -20.87
N GLU A 58 -0.15 5.92 -20.79
CA GLU A 58 -0.09 7.38 -21.04
C GLU A 58 -0.32 7.65 -22.54
N GLY A 59 -1.55 7.48 -23.04
CA GLY A 59 -1.80 7.79 -24.45
C GLY A 59 -3.23 7.67 -24.96
N GLU A 60 -4.10 6.87 -24.34
CA GLU A 60 -5.45 6.69 -24.87
C GLU A 60 -6.51 7.23 -23.91
N GLY A 61 -6.95 8.48 -24.14
CA GLY A 61 -8.31 8.88 -23.79
C GLY A 61 -8.53 10.03 -22.81
N LEU A 62 -7.60 10.95 -22.64
CA LEU A 62 -7.95 12.31 -22.21
C LEU A 62 -7.65 13.29 -23.35
N GLU A 63 -8.29 13.06 -24.49
CA GLU A 63 -8.51 14.11 -25.47
C GLU A 63 -9.41 15.15 -24.77
N ASN A 64 -8.80 16.18 -24.21
CA ASN A 64 -9.54 17.40 -23.91
C ASN A 64 -9.86 18.01 -25.27
N ASP A 65 -11.01 17.67 -25.82
CA ASP A 65 -11.64 18.38 -26.93
C ASP A 65 -11.96 19.80 -26.45
N ASP A 66 -10.93 20.65 -26.33
CA ASP A 66 -11.06 22.10 -26.27
C ASP A 66 -10.88 22.62 -27.71
N ASP A 67 -12.00 22.73 -28.43
CA ASP A 67 -12.24 23.67 -29.54
C ASP A 67 -13.67 24.24 -29.44
#